data_AF-A0A1X7TM56-F1
#
_entry.id   AF-A0A1X7TM56-F1
#
_cell.length_a   1.000
_cell.length_b   1.000
_cell.length_c   1.000
_cell.angle_alpha   90.00
_cell.angle_beta   90.00
_cell.angle_gamma   90.00
#
_symmetry.space_group_name_H-M   'P 1'
#
loop_
_entity.id
_entity.type
_entity.pdbx_description
1 polymer ?
#
loop_
_entity_poly.entity_id
_entity_poly.type
_entity_poly.pdbx_seq_one_letter_code
_entity_poly.pdbx_strand_id
1 'polypeptide(L)'
;MYFYDPYCVATFEKDHFAEGRFRRAYRGQWTTPEKYGQKCVIKRMKSGYVWAANGWDNTIKIYNRARKIAYQFNRSLNPRYPIRFTGINKYVVSDSYPTEYVVAEDYLEGDF
;
A
#
# COMPACT_ATOMS: atom_id res chain seq x y z
N MET A 1 25.47 6.28 -6.71
CA MET A 1 25.09 4.92 -7.10
C MET A 1 24.25 4.35 -5.98
N TYR A 2 22.92 4.31 -6.12
CA TYR A 2 22.04 3.73 -5.10
C TYR A 2 22.03 2.22 -5.32
N PHE A 3 22.57 1.47 -4.37
CA PHE A 3 22.53 0.02 -4.40
C PHE A 3 21.08 -0.42 -4.20
N TYR A 4 20.60 -1.31 -5.07
CA TYR A 4 19.36 -2.04 -4.83
C TYR A 4 19.55 -2.88 -3.57
N ASP A 5 18.87 -2.50 -2.50
CA ASP A 5 18.71 -3.37 -1.34
C ASP A 5 17.50 -4.28 -1.62
N PRO A 6 17.69 -5.58 -1.85
CA PRO A 6 16.60 -6.50 -2.15
C PRO A 6 15.59 -6.65 -1.02
N TYR A 7 15.92 -6.18 0.18
CA TYR A 7 15.03 -6.18 1.34
C TYR A 7 14.29 -4.86 1.53
N CYS A 8 14.69 -3.80 0.83
CA CYS A 8 14.02 -2.51 0.83
C CYS A 8 13.13 -2.39 -0.41
N VAL A 9 11.82 -2.40 -0.19
CA VAL A 9 10.83 -2.29 -1.27
C VAL A 9 10.43 -0.84 -1.56
N ALA A 10 10.49 0.03 -0.54
CA ALA A 10 10.16 1.44 -0.66
C ALA A 10 10.78 2.24 0.49
N THR A 11 11.04 3.52 0.24
CA THR A 11 11.32 4.53 1.26
C THR A 11 10.09 5.42 1.44
N PHE A 12 9.94 6.05 2.61
CA PHE A 12 8.80 6.93 2.88
C PHE A 12 9.17 8.07 3.84
N GLU A 13 8.40 9.15 3.75
CA GLU A 13 8.57 10.35 4.56
C GLU A 13 8.28 10.09 6.04
N LYS A 14 8.91 10.86 6.92
CA LYS A 14 8.72 10.77 8.37
C LYS A 14 7.30 11.19 8.79
N ASP A 15 6.78 12.23 8.14
CA ASP A 15 5.48 12.81 8.45
C ASP A 15 4.40 12.28 7.51
N HIS A 16 3.19 12.15 8.03
CA HIS A 16 2.05 11.70 7.24
C HIS A 16 1.42 12.90 6.54
N PHE A 17 0.92 12.70 5.33
CA PHE A 17 0.23 13.74 4.55
C PHE A 17 -1.29 13.67 4.68
N ALA A 18 -1.81 12.52 5.11
CA ALA A 18 -3.24 12.29 5.30
C ALA A 18 -3.47 11.24 6.38
N GLU A 19 -4.67 11.22 6.94
CA GLU A 19 -5.09 10.18 7.87
C GLU A 19 -6.58 9.89 7.77
N GLY A 20 -6.93 8.62 7.95
CA GLY A 20 -8.30 8.18 8.14
C GLY A 20 -8.56 7.84 9.61
N ARG A 21 -9.70 7.19 9.89
CA ARG A 21 -10.07 6.79 11.25
C ARG A 21 -9.01 5.90 11.92
N PHE A 22 -8.43 4.95 11.18
CA PHE A 22 -7.55 3.92 11.76
C PHE A 22 -6.07 4.04 11.35
N ARG A 23 -5.77 4.79 10.28
CA ARG A 23 -4.47 4.74 9.61
C ARG A 23 -3.98 6.13 9.23
N ARG A 24 -2.66 6.28 9.24
CA ARG A 24 -1.94 7.42 8.65
C ARG A 24 -1.35 6.99 7.30
N ALA A 25 -1.30 7.92 6.36
CA ALA A 25 -0.75 7.74 5.02
C ALA A 25 0.50 8.61 4.83
N TYR A 26 1.57 8.00 4.36
CA TYR A 26 2.89 8.59 4.18
C TYR A 26 3.25 8.52 2.70
N ARG A 27 3.86 9.58 2.16
CA ARG A 27 4.37 9.57 0.79
C ARG A 27 5.64 8.73 0.77
N GLY A 28 5.84 7.96 -0.28
CA GLY A 28 7.04 7.18 -0.48
C GLY A 28 7.41 7.00 -1.93
N GLN A 29 8.52 6.30 -2.14
CA GLN A 29 9.01 5.90 -3.46
C GLN A 29 9.36 4.42 -3.45
N TRP A 30 8.93 3.70 -4.48
CA TRP A 30 9.35 2.32 -4.68
C TRP A 30 10.85 2.25 -4.99
N THR A 31 11.53 1.28 -4.40
CA THR A 31 12.95 0.97 -4.63
C THR A 31 13.14 -0.35 -5.35
N THR A 32 12.06 -1.09 -5.64
CA THR A 32 12.12 -2.31 -6.45
C THR A 32 12.46 -2.00 -7.91
N PRO A 33 13.15 -2.90 -8.64
CA PRO A 33 13.66 -2.60 -9.98
C PRO A 33 12.56 -2.21 -10.97
N GLU A 34 11.39 -2.84 -10.88
CA GLU A 34 10.26 -2.63 -11.79
C GLU A 34 9.51 -1.31 -11.57
N LYS A 35 9.65 -0.69 -10.39
CA LYS A 35 8.94 0.54 -10.01
C LYS A 35 9.87 1.62 -9.50
N TYR A 36 11.18 1.49 -9.67
CA TYR A 36 12.18 2.35 -9.05
C TYR A 36 11.87 3.85 -9.27
N GLY A 37 11.76 4.60 -8.17
CA GLY A 37 11.46 6.04 -8.16
C GLY A 37 9.98 6.41 -8.36
N GLN A 38 9.10 5.45 -8.67
CA GLN A 38 7.66 5.72 -8.75
C GLN A 38 7.08 5.99 -7.37
N LYS A 39 6.13 6.94 -7.29
CA LYS A 39 5.47 7.32 -6.04
C LYS A 39 4.62 6.17 -5.50
N CYS A 40 4.69 5.96 -4.19
CA CYS A 40 3.84 5.04 -3.46
C CYS A 40 3.26 5.71 -2.21
N VAL A 41 2.29 5.05 -1.60
CA VAL A 41 1.73 5.42 -0.30
C VAL A 41 1.95 4.28 0.67
N ILE A 42 2.55 4.59 1.82
CA ILE A 42 2.70 3.67 2.95
C ILE A 42 1.60 4.00 3.94
N LYS A 43 0.84 2.99 4.39
CA LYS A 43 -0.18 3.16 5.43
C LYS A 43 0.24 2.45 6.71
N ARG A 44 0.26 3.21 7.80
CA ARG A 44 0.58 2.74 9.17
C ARG A 44 -0.68 2.81 10.02
N MET A 45 -0.87 1.86 10.95
CA MET A 45 -1.96 1.95 11.92
C MET A 45 -1.68 3.08 12.93
N LYS A 46 -2.71 3.79 13.39
CA LYS A 46 -2.56 4.82 14.43
C LYS A 46 -2.21 4.23 15.81
N SER A 47 -2.74 3.04 16.13
CA SER A 47 -2.48 2.35 17.39
C SER A 47 -2.81 0.85 17.33
N GLY A 48 -2.27 0.08 18.27
CA GLY A 48 -2.68 -1.29 18.63
C GLY A 48 -2.35 -2.42 17.66
N TYR A 49 -2.62 -2.24 16.36
CA TYR A 49 -2.48 -3.29 15.34
C TYR A 49 -1.18 -3.19 14.53
N VAL A 50 -0.32 -2.22 14.82
CA VAL A 50 0.99 -2.05 14.17
C VAL A 50 1.87 -3.32 14.26
N TRP A 51 1.74 -4.09 15.33
CA TRP A 51 2.56 -5.29 15.61
C TRP A 51 1.90 -6.61 15.21
N ALA A 52 0.62 -6.56 14.84
CA ALA A 52 -0.18 -7.75 14.58
C ALA A 52 -0.30 -7.98 13.07
N ALA A 53 0.53 -8.88 12.53
CA ALA A 53 0.57 -9.20 11.09
C ALA A 53 -0.83 -9.55 10.51
N ASN A 54 -1.68 -10.19 11.33
CA ASN A 54 -3.02 -10.63 10.95
C ASN A 54 -4.00 -9.48 10.62
N GLY A 55 -3.82 -8.29 11.20
CA GLY A 55 -4.67 -7.12 10.94
C GLY A 55 -4.54 -6.65 9.48
N TRP A 56 -3.34 -6.74 8.93
CA TRP A 56 -3.07 -6.43 7.54
C TRP A 56 -3.44 -7.57 6.59
N ASP A 57 -3.30 -8.83 7.01
CA ASP A 57 -3.68 -9.99 6.18
C ASP A 57 -5.16 -9.96 5.81
N ASN A 58 -6.04 -9.64 6.76
CA ASN A 58 -7.47 -9.49 6.49
C ASN A 58 -7.76 -8.29 5.57
N THR A 59 -7.03 -7.19 5.71
CA THR A 59 -7.13 -6.04 4.80
C THR A 59 -6.78 -6.46 3.36
N ILE A 60 -5.69 -7.21 3.18
CA ILE A 60 -5.27 -7.69 1.85
C ILE A 60 -6.32 -8.62 1.25
N LYS A 61 -6.92 -9.52 2.04
CA LYS A 61 -8.02 -10.39 1.57
C LYS A 61 -9.21 -9.59 1.05
N ILE A 62 -9.60 -8.53 1.76
CA ILE A 62 -10.70 -7.64 1.36
C ILE A 62 -10.38 -6.95 0.04
N TYR A 63 -9.19 -6.35 -0.10
CA TYR A 63 -8.76 -5.67 -1.32
C TYR A 63 -8.70 -6.64 -2.51
N ASN A 64 -8.16 -7.84 -2.30
CA ASN A 64 -8.10 -8.87 -3.33
C ASN A 64 -9.51 -9.32 -3.78
N ARG A 65 -10.46 -9.42 -2.84
CA ARG A 65 -11.85 -9.72 -3.20
C ARG A 65 -12.49 -8.59 -3.99
N ALA A 66 -12.30 -7.34 -3.58
CA ALA A 66 -12.80 -6.16 -4.30
C ALA A 66 -12.25 -6.10 -5.75
N ARG A 67 -10.95 -6.36 -5.93
CA ARG A 67 -10.33 -6.50 -7.27
C ARG A 67 -11.01 -7.55 -8.14
N LYS A 68 -11.29 -8.73 -7.59
CA LYS A 68 -11.97 -9.81 -8.34
C LYS A 68 -13.38 -9.40 -8.77
N ILE A 69 -14.10 -8.69 -7.91
CA ILE A 69 -15.45 -8.18 -8.23
C ILE A 69 -15.37 -7.12 -9.34
N ALA A 70 -14.46 -6.15 -9.25
CA ALA A 70 -14.27 -5.16 -10.32
C ALA A 70 -13.85 -5.79 -11.66
N TYR A 71 -12.99 -6.81 -11.62
CA TYR A 71 -12.62 -7.55 -12.83
C TYR A 71 -13.83 -8.23 -13.48
N GLN A 72 -14.71 -8.86 -12.68
CA GLN A 72 -15.95 -9.46 -13.18
C GLN A 72 -16.90 -8.39 -13.76
N PHE A 73 -17.07 -7.27 -13.07
CA PHE A 73 -17.87 -6.14 -13.53
C PHE A 73 -17.40 -5.63 -14.89
N ASN A 74 -16.09 -5.37 -15.04
CA ASN A 74 -15.50 -4.85 -16.28
C ASN A 74 -15.69 -5.80 -17.47
N ARG A 75 -15.79 -7.12 -17.24
CA ARG A 75 -16.05 -8.11 -18.30
C ARG A 75 -17.52 -8.24 -18.67
N SER A 76 -18.43 -7.96 -17.74
CA SER A 76 -19.87 -8.22 -17.92
C SER A 76 -20.57 -7.19 -18.82
N LEU A 77 -20.07 -5.96 -18.90
CA LEU A 77 -20.82 -4.84 -19.48
C LEU A 77 -20.04 -3.97 -20.48
N ASN A 78 -18.79 -4.32 -20.81
CA ASN A 78 -17.85 -3.44 -21.52
C ASN A 78 -17.99 -1.97 -21.08
N PRO A 79 -17.88 -1.69 -19.76
CA PRO A 79 -18.29 -0.42 -19.20
C PRO A 79 -17.45 0.71 -19.79
N ARG A 80 -18.11 1.83 -20.10
CA ARG A 80 -17.45 3.05 -20.58
C ARG A 80 -16.39 3.57 -19.59
N TYR A 81 -16.52 3.20 -18.31
CA TYR A 81 -15.61 3.55 -17.23
C TYR A 81 -15.23 2.28 -16.45
N PRO A 82 -14.13 1.59 -16.83
CA PRO A 82 -13.68 0.41 -16.10
C PRO A 82 -13.18 0.78 -14.71
N ILE A 83 -13.50 -0.06 -13.72
CA ILE A 83 -13.06 0.13 -12.34
C ILE A 83 -11.73 -0.59 -12.12
N ARG A 84 -10.75 0.09 -11.52
CA ARG A 84 -9.44 -0.49 -11.17
C ARG A 84 -9.06 -0.14 -9.73
N PHE A 85 -8.63 -1.14 -8.98
CA PHE A 85 -8.05 -0.96 -7.66
C PHE A 85 -6.52 -1.07 -7.74
N THR A 86 -5.85 -0.35 -6.86
CA THR A 86 -4.40 -0.44 -6.62
C THR A 86 -4.00 -1.83 -6.10
N GLY A 87 -2.77 -2.22 -6.42
CA GLY A 87 -2.09 -3.34 -5.76
C GLY A 87 -1.70 -2.93 -4.33
N ILE A 88 -1.86 -3.83 -3.37
CA ILE A 88 -1.49 -3.62 -1.97
C ILE A 88 -0.79 -4.86 -1.45
N ASN A 89 0.31 -4.66 -0.74
CA ASN A 89 1.08 -5.72 -0.10
C ASN A 89 1.47 -5.30 1.32
N LYS A 90 1.69 -6.30 2.17
CA LYS A 90 2.16 -6.12 3.55
C LYS A 90 3.68 -6.15 3.57
N TYR A 91 4.28 -5.23 4.32
CA TYR A 91 5.72 -5.11 4.51
C TYR A 91 6.06 -4.87 5.97
N VAL A 92 7.35 -4.93 6.29
CA VAL A 92 7.90 -4.58 7.60
C VAL A 92 8.66 -3.26 7.49
N VAL A 93 8.63 -2.44 8.55
CA VAL A 93 9.44 -1.22 8.62
C VAL A 93 10.83 -1.58 9.13
N SER A 94 11.87 -1.21 8.39
CA SER A 94 13.25 -1.36 8.85
C SER A 94 13.46 -0.59 10.15
N ASP A 95 14.31 -1.11 11.03
CA ASP A 95 14.69 -0.45 12.29
C ASP A 95 13.52 -0.16 13.25
N SER A 96 12.40 -0.88 13.11
CA SER A 96 11.29 -0.84 14.05
C SER A 96 11.44 -1.90 15.14
N TYR A 97 11.42 -1.47 16.41
CA TYR A 97 11.30 -2.36 17.57
C TYR A 97 10.17 -1.89 18.50
N PRO A 98 9.13 -2.72 18.74
CA PRO A 98 8.91 -4.05 18.15
C PRO A 98 8.67 -3.99 16.63
N THR A 99 8.65 -5.15 15.95
CA THR A 99 8.48 -5.22 14.47
C THR A 99 7.16 -4.61 14.03
N GLU A 100 7.22 -3.51 13.29
CA GLU A 100 6.06 -2.86 12.70
C GLU A 100 5.71 -3.44 11.33
N TYR A 101 4.42 -3.75 11.15
CA TYR A 101 3.85 -4.10 9.86
C TYR A 101 3.10 -2.92 9.26
N VAL A 102 3.28 -2.74 7.95
CA VAL A 102 2.64 -1.70 7.14
C VAL A 102 2.11 -2.29 5.86
N VAL A 103 1.34 -1.49 5.13
CA VAL A 103 1.00 -1.79 3.74
C VAL A 103 1.48 -0.68 2.84
N ALA A 104 1.89 -1.04 1.64
CA ALA A 104 2.23 -0.08 0.59
C ALA A 104 1.43 -0.35 -0.68
N GLU A 105 1.05 0.72 -1.37
CA GLU A 105 0.33 0.71 -2.64
C GLU A 105 0.77 1.86 -3.55
N ASP A 106 0.40 1.80 -4.82
CA ASP A 106 0.70 2.86 -5.78
C ASP A 106 0.02 4.18 -5.38
N TYR A 107 0.73 5.29 -5.55
CA TYR A 107 0.20 6.61 -5.26
C TYR A 107 -0.88 7.00 -6.28
N LEU A 108 -2.03 7.46 -5.80
CA LEU A 108 -3.11 7.98 -6.64
C LEU A 108 -2.97 9.49 -6.78
N GLU A 109 -2.83 9.97 -8.02
CA GLU A 109 -2.85 11.40 -8.33
C GLU A 109 -4.27 11.84 -8.70
N GLY A 110 -4.74 12.94 -8.08
CA GLY A 110 -6.08 13.47 -8.26
C GLY A 110 -6.77 13.78 -6.92
N ASP A 111 -8.03 14.17 -7.01
CA ASP A 111 -8.88 14.45 -5.83
C ASP A 111 -9.43 13.15 -5.25
N PHE A 112 -9.24 12.96 -3.94
CA PHE A 112 -9.63 11.75 -3.19
C PHE A 112 -10.52 12.09 -2.00
#